data_AF-A0A7C5R330-F1
#
_entry.id   AF-A0A7C5R330-F1
#
_cell.length_a   1.000
_cell.length_b   1.000
_cell.length_c   1.000
_cell.angle_alpha   90.00
_cell.angle_beta   90.00
_cell.angle_gamma   90.00
#
_symmetry.space_group_name_H-M   'P 1'
#
loop_
_entity.id
_entity.type
_entity.pdbx_description
1 polymer ?
#
loop_
_entity_poly.entity_id
_entity_poly.type
_entity_poly.pdbx_seq_one_letter_code
_entity_poly.pdbx_strand_id
1 'polypeptide(L)'
;MGAPPCPRWRRRCRWAIPCRSLSSRPPWGGWPGCCAWREGGSEMRVLIVGGGRTGSELARLLLQEGQEVTVVEQRAEVVARLQKEVPEARIVVGDGCEPYILEQAGVRKADAVAAVTGHDEDNLVTCSLARQEFRVRRTLARVNNPKNEWLFTRDMGVDVHVSQAHIMASLMREEMATLSMAVLLRLHKGDTVLVEDILAPNSAAAGRPIRDLALPEDAVLVAIIRGDEIVIPRGNVVLQAGDHVLAMIKSAEREQLAAAFK
;
A
#
# COMPACT_ATOMS: atom_id res chain seq x y z
N MET A 1 49.69 17.69 -17.87
CA MET A 1 49.17 17.23 -19.17
C MET A 1 47.74 17.72 -19.28
N GLY A 2 47.49 18.68 -20.17
CA GLY A 2 46.25 19.46 -20.24
C GLY A 2 45.14 18.73 -21.00
N ALA A 3 43.91 18.85 -20.50
CA ALA A 3 42.70 18.45 -21.23
C ALA A 3 42.30 19.55 -22.25
N PRO A 4 41.76 19.19 -23.42
CA PRO A 4 41.36 20.16 -24.46
C PRO A 4 40.04 20.87 -24.10
N PRO A 5 39.76 22.06 -24.67
CA PRO A 5 38.55 22.82 -24.38
C PRO A 5 37.32 22.24 -25.11
N CYS A 6 36.20 22.17 -24.40
CA CYS A 6 34.89 21.74 -24.90
C CYS A 6 34.20 22.85 -25.75
N PRO A 7 33.55 22.54 -26.89
CA PRO A 7 32.98 23.55 -27.79
C PRO A 7 31.67 24.19 -27.30
N ARG A 8 31.76 25.48 -26.98
CA ARG A 8 30.93 26.65 -27.33
C ARG A 8 29.47 26.44 -27.84
N TRP A 9 28.54 25.96 -26.99
CA TRP A 9 27.08 26.11 -27.21
C TRP A 9 26.27 26.62 -26.00
N ARG A 10 26.90 27.33 -25.06
CA ARG A 10 26.16 28.14 -24.07
C ARG A 10 26.01 29.58 -24.57
N ARG A 11 24.83 29.94 -25.10
CA ARG A 11 24.31 31.33 -25.11
C ARG A 11 22.82 31.36 -25.50
N ARG A 12 21.93 30.86 -24.63
CA ARG A 12 20.59 31.42 -24.34
C ARG A 12 19.82 30.59 -23.31
N CYS A 13 20.33 30.56 -22.08
CA CYS A 13 19.48 30.39 -20.89
C CYS A 13 20.01 31.38 -19.84
N ARG A 14 19.17 32.33 -19.44
CA ARG A 14 19.52 33.49 -18.61
C ARG A 14 19.44 33.21 -17.10
N TRP A 15 19.65 31.95 -16.71
CA TRP A 15 19.78 31.50 -15.31
C TRP A 15 20.76 30.33 -15.26
N ALA A 16 22.04 30.65 -15.05
CA ALA A 16 23.08 29.66 -14.76
C ALA A 16 24.05 30.29 -13.76
N ILE A 17 24.01 29.83 -12.50
CA ILE A 17 25.12 29.97 -11.55
C ILE A 17 25.89 28.63 -11.56
N PRO A 18 27.24 28.66 -11.45
CA PRO A 18 28.10 27.56 -11.82
C PRO A 18 28.16 26.49 -10.71
N CYS A 19 28.11 25.23 -11.12
CA CYS A 19 28.43 24.11 -10.24
C CYS A 19 29.95 23.91 -10.22
N ARG A 20 30.60 24.22 -9.10
CA ARG A 20 31.87 23.61 -8.68
C ARG A 20 32.08 23.79 -7.17
N SER A 21 32.28 22.64 -6.51
CA SER A 21 32.86 22.42 -5.18
C SER A 21 32.25 23.19 -4.00
N LEU A 22 31.33 22.54 -3.29
CA LEU A 22 31.11 22.73 -1.85
C LEU A 22 30.51 21.44 -1.27
N SER A 23 31.35 20.70 -0.54
CA SER A 23 30.95 19.68 0.42
C SER A 23 30.24 20.36 1.59
N SER A 24 28.95 20.65 1.45
CA SER A 24 28.09 21.15 2.54
C SER A 24 26.64 21.19 2.08
N ARG A 25 25.74 20.75 2.97
CA ARG A 25 24.28 20.68 2.81
C ARG A 25 23.66 21.97 2.23
N PRO A 26 22.61 21.89 1.39
CA PRO A 26 21.85 23.08 1.01
C PRO A 26 21.01 23.60 2.20
N PRO A 27 20.94 24.93 2.41
CA PRO A 27 20.24 25.55 3.52
C PRO A 27 18.87 26.09 3.07
N TRP A 28 17.91 25.25 2.68
CA TRP A 28 16.52 25.69 2.49
C TRP A 28 15.56 24.61 2.97
N GLY A 29 14.60 25.07 3.77
CA GLY A 29 13.83 24.28 4.72
C GLY A 29 12.87 23.27 4.11
N GLY A 30 12.62 22.26 4.92
CA GLY A 30 11.78 21.11 4.64
C GLY A 30 10.36 21.48 4.21
N TRP A 31 9.91 20.74 3.20
CA TRP A 31 8.51 20.40 3.07
C TRP A 31 8.24 19.22 4.01
N PRO A 32 7.38 19.35 5.04
CA PRO A 32 7.08 18.25 5.93
C PRO A 32 6.06 17.36 5.22
N GLY A 33 6.47 16.17 4.76
CA GLY A 33 5.48 15.14 4.45
C GLY A 33 5.88 14.00 3.54
N CYS A 34 7.02 14.04 2.85
CA CYS A 34 7.37 12.96 1.93
C CYS A 34 8.88 12.74 1.94
N CYS A 35 9.29 11.48 2.10
CA CYS A 35 10.69 11.02 2.08
C CYS A 35 11.52 11.29 3.34
N ALA A 36 11.18 10.58 4.42
CA ALA A 36 12.21 10.04 5.31
C ALA A 36 12.25 8.51 5.10
N TRP A 37 12.74 8.09 3.93
CA TRP A 37 13.20 6.72 3.75
C TRP A 37 14.43 6.57 4.64
N ARG A 38 14.24 5.87 5.76
CA ARG A 38 15.31 5.54 6.69
C ARG A 38 16.13 4.42 6.05
N GLU A 39 17.30 4.75 5.55
CA GLU A 39 18.36 3.77 5.27
C GLU A 39 18.85 3.22 6.61
N GLY A 40 18.58 1.93 6.83
CA GLY A 40 18.80 1.22 8.10
C GLY A 40 17.56 0.40 8.40
N GLY A 41 17.52 -0.86 7.93
CA GLY A 41 16.44 -1.79 8.26
C GLY A 41 16.34 -1.91 9.78
N SER A 42 15.33 -1.27 10.36
CA SER A 42 15.04 -1.45 11.78
C SER A 42 14.40 -2.83 11.91
N GLU A 43 15.15 -3.78 12.45
CA GLU A 43 14.59 -5.01 12.98
C GLU A 43 13.44 -4.64 13.94
N MET A 44 12.21 -4.94 13.54
CA MET A 44 11.01 -4.70 14.33
C MET A 44 10.63 -5.97 15.07
N ARG A 45 10.18 -5.80 16.32
CA ARG A 45 9.55 -6.87 17.07
C ARG A 45 8.05 -6.86 16.85
N VAL A 46 7.55 -7.90 16.19
CA VAL A 46 6.12 -8.04 15.89
C VAL A 46 5.53 -9.16 16.73
N LEU A 47 4.49 -8.83 17.48
CA LEU A 47 3.68 -9.78 18.23
C LEU A 47 2.38 -10.05 17.46
N ILE A 48 2.17 -11.30 17.04
CA ILE A 48 0.98 -11.75 16.32
C ILE A 48 0.12 -12.54 17.30
N VAL A 49 -1.16 -12.20 17.40
CA VAL A 49 -2.13 -12.92 18.23
C VAL A 49 -3.12 -13.63 17.31
N GLY A 50 -3.09 -14.97 17.35
CA GLY A 50 -3.82 -15.85 16.44
C GLY A 50 -2.89 -16.54 15.43
N GLY A 51 -2.78 -17.86 15.51
CA GLY A 51 -1.97 -18.74 14.66
C GLY A 51 -2.70 -19.29 13.44
N GLY A 52 -3.87 -18.74 13.10
CA GLY A 52 -4.66 -19.13 11.95
C GLY A 52 -3.94 -18.88 10.62
N ARG A 53 -4.62 -19.10 9.50
CA ARG A 53 -4.04 -18.92 8.15
C ARG A 53 -3.42 -17.54 7.94
N THR A 54 -4.09 -16.48 8.39
CA THR A 54 -3.56 -15.11 8.27
C THR A 54 -2.35 -14.89 9.16
N GLY A 55 -2.37 -15.38 10.40
CA GLY A 55 -1.26 -15.20 11.34
C GLY A 55 -0.01 -15.98 10.96
N SER A 56 -0.15 -17.22 10.48
CA SER A 56 0.98 -18.03 10.02
C SER A 56 1.61 -17.44 8.75
N GLU A 57 0.81 -16.97 7.80
CA GLU A 57 1.32 -16.33 6.59
C GLU A 57 1.98 -14.98 6.89
N LEU A 58 1.38 -14.17 7.77
CA LEU A 58 1.98 -12.93 8.24
C LEU A 58 3.33 -13.17 8.93
N ALA A 59 3.40 -14.19 9.79
CA ALA A 59 4.64 -14.57 10.46
C ALA A 59 5.72 -14.95 9.44
N ARG A 60 5.38 -15.76 8.44
CA ARG A 60 6.31 -16.17 7.37
C ARG A 60 6.87 -14.97 6.61
N LEU A 61 6.01 -14.05 6.17
CA LEU A 61 6.43 -12.87 5.42
C LEU A 61 7.37 -11.98 6.24
N LEU A 62 7.04 -11.73 7.51
CA LEU A 62 7.86 -10.91 8.41
C LEU A 62 9.21 -11.57 8.73
N LEU A 63 9.24 -12.88 8.93
CA LEU A 63 10.49 -13.62 9.12
C LEU A 63 11.40 -13.54 7.89
N GLN A 64 10.84 -13.63 6.67
CA GLN A 64 11.60 -13.47 5.42
C GLN A 64 12.20 -12.07 5.29
N GLU A 65 11.54 -11.06 5.84
CA GLU A 65 12.03 -9.68 5.94
C GLU A 65 13.04 -9.47 7.09
N GLY A 66 13.42 -10.53 7.82
CA GLY A 66 14.38 -10.48 8.91
C GLY A 66 13.85 -9.81 10.18
N GLN A 67 12.53 -9.82 10.39
CA GLN A 67 11.90 -9.27 11.59
C GLN A 67 11.82 -10.31 12.72
N GLU A 68 11.83 -9.86 13.98
CA GLU A 68 11.64 -10.74 15.14
C GLU A 68 10.13 -10.96 15.37
N VAL A 69 9.67 -12.20 15.21
CA VAL A 69 8.24 -12.55 15.28
C VAL A 69 7.95 -13.44 16.48
N THR A 70 6.96 -13.04 17.28
CA THR A 70 6.33 -13.90 18.30
C THR A 70 4.86 -14.14 17.95
N VAL A 71 4.39 -15.38 18.03
CA VAL A 71 2.99 -15.77 17.76
C VAL A 71 2.35 -16.33 19.03
N VAL A 72 1.19 -15.79 19.41
CA VAL A 72 0.34 -16.30 20.50
C VAL A 72 -0.80 -17.13 19.91
N GLU A 73 -0.95 -18.38 20.34
CA GLU A 73 -2.05 -19.26 19.92
C GLU A 73 -2.40 -20.26 21.03
N GLN A 74 -3.69 -20.43 21.31
CA GLN A 74 -4.17 -21.33 22.38
C GLN A 74 -4.44 -22.75 21.89
N ARG A 75 -4.76 -22.96 20.61
CA ARG A 75 -5.17 -24.26 20.09
C ARG A 75 -3.97 -25.15 19.80
N ALA A 76 -3.90 -26.29 20.48
CA ALA A 76 -2.78 -27.22 20.38
C ALA A 76 -2.52 -27.70 18.95
N GLU A 77 -3.57 -27.96 18.17
CA GLU A 77 -3.45 -28.40 16.78
C GLU A 77 -2.84 -27.31 15.88
N VAL A 78 -3.11 -26.04 16.17
CA VAL A 78 -2.56 -24.91 15.42
C VAL A 78 -1.12 -24.63 15.85
N VAL A 79 -0.82 -24.70 17.14
CA VAL A 79 0.55 -24.60 17.67
C VAL A 79 1.46 -25.64 17.02
N ALA A 80 1.02 -26.90 16.96
CA ALA A 80 1.77 -27.99 16.33
C ALA A 80 2.01 -27.75 14.83
N ARG A 81 1.07 -27.07 14.15
CA ARG A 81 1.23 -26.67 12.75
C ARG A 81 2.22 -25.51 12.60
N LEU A 82 2.11 -24.47 13.42
CA LEU A 82 3.00 -23.32 13.42
C LEU A 82 4.47 -23.72 13.62
N GLN A 83 4.73 -24.64 14.56
CA GLN A 83 6.08 -25.17 14.79
C GLN A 83 6.72 -25.80 13.55
N LYS A 84 5.92 -26.28 12.60
CA LYS A 84 6.40 -26.85 11.33
C LYS A 84 6.47 -25.81 10.22
N GLU A 85 5.52 -24.88 10.17
CA GLU A 85 5.38 -23.90 9.07
C GLU A 85 6.29 -22.68 9.22
N VAL A 86 6.59 -22.28 10.46
CA VAL A 86 7.38 -21.09 10.84
C VAL A 86 8.26 -21.39 12.07
N PRO A 87 9.21 -22.35 11.98
CA PRO A 87 10.01 -22.80 13.12
C PRO A 87 10.91 -21.70 13.73
N GLU A 88 11.19 -20.63 12.98
CA GLU A 88 11.98 -19.48 13.44
C GLU A 88 11.17 -18.52 14.33
N ALA A 89 9.84 -18.55 14.27
CA ALA A 89 9.00 -17.73 15.13
C ALA A 89 8.99 -18.27 16.56
N ARG A 90 9.03 -17.37 17.54
CA ARG A 90 8.76 -17.74 18.93
C ARG A 90 7.27 -18.00 19.10
N ILE A 91 6.88 -19.16 19.61
CA ILE A 91 5.47 -19.51 19.84
C ILE A 91 5.17 -19.48 21.34
N VAL A 92 4.12 -18.76 21.73
CA VAL A 92 3.60 -18.72 23.10
C VAL A 92 2.19 -19.32 23.09
N VAL A 93 1.98 -20.32 23.95
CA VAL A 93 0.69 -20.99 24.05
C VAL A 93 -0.15 -20.30 25.10
N GLY A 94 -1.30 -19.77 24.70
CA GLY A 94 -2.22 -19.07 25.60
C GLY A 94 -3.24 -18.20 24.88
N ASP A 95 -4.13 -17.61 25.67
CA ASP A 95 -5.13 -16.66 25.18
C ASP A 95 -4.55 -15.24 25.11
N GLY A 96 -4.65 -14.61 23.94
CA GLY A 96 -4.16 -13.24 23.73
C GLY A 96 -4.98 -12.16 24.43
N CYS A 97 -6.17 -12.50 24.95
CA CYS A 97 -6.97 -11.64 25.81
C CYS A 97 -6.46 -11.60 27.26
N GLU A 98 -5.53 -12.49 27.64
CA GLU A 98 -4.96 -12.54 28.98
C GLU A 98 -3.68 -11.67 29.08
N PRO A 99 -3.66 -10.63 29.94
CA PRO A 99 -2.51 -9.72 30.04
C PRO A 99 -1.19 -10.44 30.35
N TYR A 100 -1.21 -11.47 31.19
CA TYR A 100 0.00 -12.21 31.56
C TYR A 100 0.57 -13.02 30.39
N ILE A 101 -0.27 -13.52 29.47
CA ILE A 101 0.18 -14.19 28.25
C ILE A 101 0.85 -13.19 27.32
N LEU A 102 0.27 -12.01 27.14
CA LEU A 102 0.88 -10.95 26.34
C LEU A 102 2.25 -10.53 26.92
N GLU A 103 2.38 -10.45 28.24
CA GLU A 103 3.68 -10.21 28.89
C GLU A 103 4.70 -11.31 28.63
N GLN A 104 4.31 -12.58 28.77
CA GLN A 104 5.16 -13.72 28.44
C GLN A 104 5.61 -13.70 26.98
N ALA A 105 4.73 -13.28 26.08
CA ALA A 105 5.00 -13.08 24.65
C ALA A 105 5.85 -11.83 24.34
N GLY A 106 6.19 -11.03 25.35
CA GLY A 106 7.11 -9.90 25.19
C GLY A 106 6.46 -8.63 24.66
N VAL A 107 5.14 -8.45 24.84
CA VAL A 107 4.38 -7.28 24.35
C VAL A 107 5.00 -5.93 24.71
N ARG A 108 5.64 -5.81 25.88
CA ARG A 108 6.28 -4.56 26.36
C ARG A 108 7.45 -4.11 25.48
N LYS A 109 8.05 -5.02 24.72
CA LYS A 109 9.16 -4.76 23.79
C LYS A 109 8.71 -4.75 22.33
N ALA A 110 7.46 -5.11 22.05
CA ALA A 110 6.93 -5.17 20.71
C ALA A 110 6.78 -3.78 20.11
N ASP A 111 7.21 -3.63 18.87
CA ASP A 111 7.03 -2.42 18.08
C ASP A 111 5.62 -2.37 17.47
N ALA A 112 5.06 -3.54 17.17
CA ALA A 112 3.71 -3.69 16.66
C ALA A 112 3.02 -4.95 17.22
N VAL A 113 1.71 -4.86 17.39
CA VAL A 113 0.83 -6.01 17.69
C VAL A 113 -0.17 -6.17 16.54
N ALA A 114 -0.29 -7.39 16.02
CA ALA A 114 -1.29 -7.76 15.03
C ALA A 114 -2.26 -8.80 15.61
N ALA A 115 -3.51 -8.42 15.88
CA ALA A 115 -4.55 -9.33 16.33
C ALA A 115 -5.33 -9.87 15.12
N VAL A 116 -5.15 -11.16 14.84
CA VAL A 116 -5.64 -11.84 13.64
C VAL A 116 -6.37 -13.14 13.97
N THR A 117 -7.04 -13.17 15.13
CA THR A 117 -7.87 -14.31 15.55
C THR A 117 -9.17 -14.37 14.73
N GLY A 118 -9.91 -15.47 14.91
CA GLY A 118 -11.19 -15.70 14.25
C GLY A 118 -12.38 -14.92 14.84
N HIS A 119 -12.18 -14.22 15.96
CA HIS A 119 -13.25 -13.50 16.66
C HIS A 119 -12.90 -12.02 16.78
N ASP A 120 -13.89 -11.15 16.54
CA ASP A 120 -13.66 -9.70 16.52
C ASP A 120 -13.48 -9.13 17.92
N GLU A 121 -14.18 -9.71 18.89
CA GLU A 121 -14.08 -9.42 20.32
C GLU A 121 -12.66 -9.64 20.84
N ASP A 122 -12.04 -10.78 20.51
CA ASP A 122 -10.67 -11.12 20.92
C ASP A 122 -9.68 -10.12 20.31
N ASN A 123 -9.87 -9.77 19.04
CA ASN A 123 -9.00 -8.82 18.33
C ASN A 123 -9.08 -7.41 18.94
N LEU A 124 -10.29 -6.95 19.27
CA LEU A 124 -10.49 -5.66 19.94
C LEU A 124 -9.85 -5.65 21.34
N VAL A 125 -10.11 -6.68 22.15
CA VAL A 125 -9.56 -6.78 23.51
C VAL A 125 -8.04 -6.82 23.48
N THR A 126 -7.47 -7.66 22.62
CA THR A 126 -6.01 -7.79 22.44
C THR A 126 -5.37 -6.45 22.07
N CYS A 127 -5.92 -5.76 21.06
CA CYS A 127 -5.38 -4.47 20.63
C CYS A 127 -5.56 -3.38 21.70
N SER A 128 -6.70 -3.38 22.41
CA SER A 128 -6.96 -2.48 23.52
C SER A 128 -5.94 -2.67 24.65
N LEU A 129 -5.70 -3.90 25.10
CA LEU A 129 -4.67 -4.21 26.08
C LEU A 129 -3.27 -3.79 25.61
N ALA A 130 -2.90 -4.18 24.39
CA ALA A 130 -1.61 -3.81 23.80
C ALA A 130 -1.36 -2.29 23.82
N ARG A 131 -2.37 -1.49 23.46
CA ARG A 131 -2.25 -0.05 23.39
C ARG A 131 -2.37 0.64 24.75
N GLN A 132 -3.41 0.30 25.52
CA GLN A 132 -3.80 1.04 26.71
C GLN A 132 -2.95 0.63 27.92
N GLU A 133 -2.71 -0.68 28.09
CA GLU A 133 -1.93 -1.21 29.21
C GLU A 133 -0.44 -1.26 28.87
N PHE A 134 -0.09 -1.85 27.73
CA PHE A 134 1.32 -2.10 27.38
C PHE A 134 1.97 -1.00 26.55
N ARG A 135 1.22 0.02 26.13
CA ARG A 135 1.70 1.19 25.39
C ARG A 135 2.46 0.83 24.10
N VAL A 136 2.06 -0.25 23.43
CA VAL A 136 2.61 -0.65 22.13
C VAL A 136 2.41 0.48 21.11
N ARG A 137 3.43 0.74 20.29
CA ARG A 137 3.46 1.87 19.36
C ARG A 137 2.42 1.77 18.25
N ARG A 138 2.16 0.55 17.78
CA ARG A 138 1.26 0.29 16.65
C ARG A 138 0.43 -0.96 16.87
N THR A 139 -0.88 -0.85 16.72
CA THR A 139 -1.81 -1.98 16.78
C THR A 139 -2.57 -2.16 15.47
N LEU A 140 -2.64 -3.40 15.01
CA LEU A 140 -3.38 -3.79 13.80
C LEU A 140 -4.36 -4.90 14.16
N ALA A 141 -5.58 -4.83 13.62
CA ALA A 141 -6.59 -5.82 13.88
C ALA A 141 -7.26 -6.31 12.58
N ARG A 142 -7.52 -7.61 12.51
CA ARG A 142 -8.38 -8.21 11.50
C ARG A 142 -9.84 -8.07 11.93
N VAL A 143 -10.68 -7.61 11.01
CA VAL A 143 -12.14 -7.59 11.14
C VAL A 143 -12.70 -8.77 10.34
N ASN A 144 -13.30 -9.72 11.05
CA ASN A 144 -13.94 -10.91 10.48
C ASN A 144 -15.34 -10.59 9.99
N ASN A 145 -16.13 -9.83 10.76
CA ASN A 145 -17.46 -9.41 10.37
C ASN A 145 -17.47 -7.91 9.99
N PRO A 146 -17.70 -7.55 8.71
CA PRO A 146 -17.74 -6.14 8.28
C PRO A 146 -18.72 -5.27 9.07
N LYS A 147 -19.78 -5.85 9.67
CA LYS A 147 -20.73 -5.10 10.51
C LYS A 147 -20.10 -4.56 11.80
N ASN A 148 -18.98 -5.13 12.24
CA ASN A 148 -18.25 -4.72 13.44
C ASN A 148 -17.18 -3.67 13.14
N GLU A 149 -16.94 -3.32 11.86
CA GLU A 149 -15.82 -2.45 11.45
C GLU A 149 -15.81 -1.10 12.16
N TRP A 150 -17.00 -0.54 12.44
CA TRP A 150 -17.15 0.73 13.16
C TRP A 150 -16.60 0.72 14.59
N LEU A 151 -16.41 -0.45 15.21
CA LEU A 151 -15.82 -0.61 16.55
C LEU A 151 -14.29 -0.51 16.54
N PHE A 152 -13.65 -0.79 15.41
CA PHE A 152 -12.19 -0.89 15.31
C PHE A 152 -11.57 0.48 15.08
N THR A 153 -11.66 1.34 16.09
CA THR A 153 -11.13 2.70 16.05
C THR A 153 -9.88 2.86 16.91
N ARG A 154 -9.18 3.97 16.69
CA ARG A 154 -7.99 4.32 17.47
C ARG A 154 -8.30 4.50 18.97
N ASP A 155 -9.47 5.01 19.29
CA ASP A 155 -9.93 5.18 20.68
C ASP A 155 -10.18 3.82 21.35
N MET A 156 -10.64 2.84 20.58
CA MET A 156 -10.84 1.46 21.02
C MET A 156 -9.56 0.62 21.04
N GLY A 157 -8.39 1.21 20.77
CA GLY A 157 -7.12 0.50 20.85
C GLY A 157 -6.52 0.08 19.51
N VAL A 158 -7.15 0.38 18.38
CA VAL A 158 -6.79 -0.15 17.06
C VAL A 158 -6.31 0.98 16.14
N ASP A 159 -5.01 1.04 15.81
CA ASP A 159 -4.51 2.07 14.87
C ASP A 159 -4.88 1.78 13.41
N VAL A 160 -4.96 0.50 13.04
CA VAL A 160 -5.30 0.05 11.68
C VAL A 160 -6.18 -1.19 11.76
N HIS A 161 -7.30 -1.20 11.05
CA HIS A 161 -8.15 -2.37 10.92
C HIS A 161 -8.22 -2.83 9.47
N VAL A 162 -8.38 -4.14 9.28
CA VAL A 162 -8.41 -4.78 7.96
C VAL A 162 -9.59 -5.74 7.89
N SER A 163 -10.60 -5.39 7.11
CA SER A 163 -11.76 -6.26 6.85
C SER A 163 -11.47 -7.16 5.66
N GLN A 164 -11.15 -8.44 5.93
CA GLN A 164 -10.81 -9.39 4.86
C GLN A 164 -11.97 -9.56 3.87
N ALA A 165 -13.20 -9.66 4.37
CA ALA A 165 -14.38 -9.83 3.53
C ALA A 165 -14.63 -8.59 2.65
N HIS A 166 -14.45 -7.38 3.18
CA HIS A 166 -14.61 -6.15 2.40
C HIS A 166 -13.54 -6.08 1.30
N ILE A 167 -12.26 -6.31 1.63
CA ILE A 167 -11.16 -6.24 0.66
C ILE A 167 -11.39 -7.25 -0.47
N MET A 168 -11.72 -8.50 -0.14
CA MET A 168 -11.98 -9.53 -1.15
C MET A 168 -13.19 -9.18 -2.02
N ALA A 169 -14.28 -8.69 -1.42
CA ALA A 169 -15.46 -8.29 -2.18
C ALA A 169 -15.17 -7.09 -3.11
N SER A 170 -14.32 -6.15 -2.68
CA SER A 170 -13.90 -5.02 -3.51
C SER A 170 -13.06 -5.48 -4.70
N LEU A 171 -12.06 -6.35 -4.47
CA LEU A 171 -11.25 -6.92 -5.55
C LEU A 171 -12.10 -7.73 -6.54
N MET A 172 -12.98 -8.59 -6.04
CA MET A 172 -13.88 -9.37 -6.90
C MET A 172 -14.85 -8.47 -7.69
N ARG A 173 -15.38 -7.41 -7.07
CA ARG A 173 -16.24 -6.43 -7.76
C ARG A 173 -15.48 -5.72 -8.88
N GLU A 174 -14.21 -5.38 -8.65
CA GLU A 174 -13.34 -4.77 -9.64
C GLU A 174 -13.12 -5.71 -10.83
N GLU A 175 -12.81 -6.98 -10.58
CA GLU A 175 -12.70 -8.01 -11.65
C GLU A 175 -14.03 -8.23 -12.39
N MET A 176 -15.15 -8.29 -11.68
CA MET A 176 -16.48 -8.43 -12.27
C MET A 176 -16.91 -7.20 -13.07
N ALA A 177 -16.31 -6.03 -12.80
CA ALA A 177 -16.51 -4.84 -13.61
C ALA A 177 -15.85 -4.93 -15.00
N THR A 178 -15.42 -6.13 -15.42
CA THR A 178 -15.26 -6.56 -16.82
C THR A 178 -16.50 -6.13 -17.61
N LEU A 179 -16.46 -4.89 -18.12
CA LEU A 179 -17.22 -4.27 -19.21
C LEU A 179 -16.99 -2.74 -19.30
N SER A 180 -16.31 -2.09 -18.35
CA SER A 180 -15.75 -0.74 -18.55
C SER A 180 -14.79 -0.34 -17.41
N MET A 181 -13.51 -0.12 -17.74
CA MET A 181 -12.51 0.59 -16.94
C MET A 181 -12.23 0.03 -15.51
N ALA A 182 -11.11 -0.69 -15.36
CA ALA A 182 -10.65 -1.30 -14.12
C ALA A 182 -10.06 -0.26 -13.15
N VAL A 183 -10.27 -0.42 -11.85
CA VAL A 183 -9.62 0.41 -10.81
C VAL A 183 -8.42 -0.35 -10.28
N LEU A 184 -7.21 0.19 -10.46
CA LEU A 184 -5.96 -0.43 -10.03
C LEU A 184 -5.57 -0.06 -8.59
N LEU A 185 -5.85 1.19 -8.19
CA LEU A 185 -5.44 1.71 -6.89
C LEU A 185 -6.38 2.83 -6.43
N ARG A 186 -6.71 2.85 -5.14
CA ARG A 186 -7.33 4.01 -4.47
C ARG A 186 -6.26 4.76 -3.66
N LEU A 187 -6.08 6.05 -3.92
CA LEU A 187 -5.12 6.88 -3.20
C LEU A 187 -5.71 7.30 -1.84
N HIS A 188 -4.93 7.18 -0.77
CA HIS A 188 -5.39 7.34 0.62
C HIS A 188 -5.80 8.78 1.02
N LYS A 189 -5.71 9.75 0.10
CA LYS A 189 -5.99 11.16 0.37
C LYS A 189 -6.88 11.74 -0.75
N GLY A 190 -8.19 11.74 -0.51
CA GLY A 190 -9.22 12.18 -1.45
C GLY A 190 -9.85 11.05 -2.27
N ASP A 191 -10.87 11.38 -3.06
CA ASP A 191 -11.61 10.41 -3.88
C ASP A 191 -10.88 10.07 -5.21
N THR A 192 -9.53 10.08 -5.21
CA THR A 192 -8.71 9.85 -6.40
C THR A 192 -8.40 8.37 -6.57
N VAL A 193 -8.58 7.88 -7.79
CA VAL A 193 -8.36 6.49 -8.17
C VAL A 193 -7.45 6.41 -9.40
N LEU A 194 -6.56 5.43 -9.44
CA LEU A 194 -5.84 5.02 -10.64
C LEU A 194 -6.69 3.98 -11.35
N VAL A 195 -7.01 4.23 -12.61
CA VAL A 195 -7.81 3.34 -13.46
C VAL A 195 -7.02 2.93 -14.69
N GLU A 196 -7.40 1.79 -15.25
CA GLU A 196 -6.93 1.28 -16.53
C GLU A 196 -8.13 1.04 -17.44
N ASP A 197 -8.05 1.52 -18.68
CA ASP A 197 -9.00 1.20 -19.72
C ASP A 197 -8.30 0.60 -20.94
N ILE A 198 -8.94 -0.39 -21.56
CA ILE A 198 -8.42 -1.06 -22.76
C ILE A 198 -9.24 -0.55 -23.93
N LEU A 199 -8.58 0.17 -24.86
CA LEU A 199 -9.27 0.72 -26.02
C LEU A 199 -9.78 -0.39 -26.93
N ALA A 200 -11.11 -0.51 -27.03
CA ALA A 200 -11.74 -1.47 -27.91
C ALA A 200 -11.39 -1.21 -29.39
N PRO A 201 -11.42 -2.24 -30.27
CA PRO A 201 -11.16 -2.08 -31.70
C PRO A 201 -12.00 -1.01 -32.42
N ASN A 202 -13.21 -0.76 -31.91
CA ASN A 202 -14.18 0.21 -32.42
C ASN A 202 -14.27 1.50 -31.59
N SER A 203 -13.31 1.73 -30.68
CA SER A 203 -13.25 2.92 -29.83
C SER A 203 -13.19 4.20 -30.66
N ALA A 204 -14.03 5.20 -30.33
CA ALA A 204 -13.95 6.53 -30.93
C ALA A 204 -12.66 7.29 -30.62
N ALA A 205 -11.90 6.87 -29.61
CA ALA A 205 -10.61 7.44 -29.24
C ALA A 205 -9.44 6.82 -30.01
N ALA A 206 -9.60 5.60 -30.55
CA ALA A 206 -8.59 4.98 -31.39
C ALA A 206 -8.37 5.80 -32.68
N GLY A 207 -7.11 6.05 -33.02
CA GLY A 207 -6.72 6.87 -34.17
C GLY A 207 -6.76 8.38 -33.91
N ARG A 208 -7.10 8.83 -32.70
CA ARG A 208 -7.09 10.26 -32.33
C ARG A 208 -5.90 10.60 -31.42
N PRO A 209 -5.33 11.81 -31.56
CA PRO A 209 -4.34 12.28 -30.60
C PRO A 209 -5.00 12.63 -29.27
N ILE A 210 -4.30 12.40 -28.16
CA ILE A 210 -4.82 12.62 -26.79
C ILE A 210 -5.41 14.03 -26.60
N ARG A 211 -4.78 15.06 -27.18
CA ARG A 211 -5.22 16.45 -27.05
C ARG A 211 -6.60 16.73 -27.66
N ASP A 212 -7.08 15.86 -28.56
CA ASP A 212 -8.36 16.02 -29.22
C ASP A 212 -9.48 15.26 -28.47
N LEU A 213 -9.16 14.58 -27.37
CA LEU A 213 -10.12 13.84 -26.55
C LEU A 213 -10.76 14.75 -25.49
N ALA A 214 -12.07 14.57 -25.28
CA ALA A 214 -12.82 15.28 -24.26
C ALA A 214 -12.66 14.60 -22.88
N LEU A 215 -11.46 14.66 -22.32
CA LEU A 215 -11.16 14.12 -21.00
C LEU A 215 -11.80 14.98 -19.88
N PRO A 216 -12.18 14.40 -18.74
CA PRO A 216 -12.58 15.16 -17.55
C PRO A 216 -11.51 16.17 -17.11
N GLU A 217 -11.90 17.30 -16.49
CA GLU A 217 -10.97 18.37 -16.12
C GLU A 217 -9.86 17.91 -15.16
N ASP A 218 -10.20 17.05 -14.21
CA ASP A 218 -9.25 16.51 -13.21
C ASP A 218 -8.62 15.18 -13.64
N ALA A 219 -8.78 14.77 -14.90
CA ALA A 219 -8.20 13.54 -15.40
C ALA A 219 -6.74 13.71 -15.84
N VAL A 220 -5.87 12.86 -15.30
CA VAL A 220 -4.45 12.84 -15.64
C VAL A 220 -4.10 11.48 -16.24
N LEU A 221 -3.78 11.44 -17.53
CA LEU A 221 -3.21 10.24 -18.14
C LEU A 221 -1.79 10.02 -17.60
N VAL A 222 -1.54 8.82 -17.08
CA VAL A 222 -0.28 8.45 -16.42
C VAL A 222 0.65 7.76 -17.40
N ALA A 223 0.15 6.74 -18.08
CA ALA A 223 0.91 5.90 -19.00
C ALA A 223 -0.03 5.27 -20.03
N ILE A 224 0.52 4.92 -21.19
CA ILE A 224 -0.13 4.05 -22.16
C ILE A 224 0.77 2.83 -22.33
N ILE A 225 0.21 1.64 -22.18
CA ILE A 225 0.93 0.38 -22.42
C ILE A 225 0.45 -0.16 -23.77
N ARG A 226 1.39 -0.33 -24.70
CA ARG A 226 1.13 -0.84 -26.05
C ARG A 226 1.95 -2.10 -26.26
N GLY A 227 1.30 -3.26 -26.10
CA GLY A 227 2.03 -4.52 -25.97
C GLY A 227 2.94 -4.48 -24.74
N ASP A 228 4.25 -4.62 -24.94
CA ASP A 228 5.24 -4.57 -23.84
C ASP A 228 5.92 -3.19 -23.69
N GLU A 229 5.54 -2.19 -24.48
CA GLU A 229 6.14 -0.86 -24.44
C GLU A 229 5.32 0.14 -23.62
N ILE A 230 6.01 0.95 -22.81
CA ILE A 230 5.42 2.07 -22.08
C ILE A 230 5.58 3.34 -22.91
N VAL A 231 4.45 3.96 -23.25
CA VAL A 231 4.37 5.23 -23.97
C VAL A 231 3.93 6.34 -23.01
N ILE A 232 4.71 7.42 -22.95
CA ILE A 232 4.39 8.59 -22.12
C ILE A 232 3.25 9.38 -22.81
N PRO A 233 2.10 9.60 -22.15
CA PRO A 233 0.94 10.26 -22.74
C PRO A 233 1.23 11.75 -22.94
N ARG A 234 1.61 12.11 -24.17
CA ARG A 234 1.72 13.51 -24.62
C ARG A 234 0.54 13.85 -25.51
N GLY A 235 0.14 15.10 -25.56
CA GLY A 235 -1.04 15.52 -26.33
C GLY A 235 -1.04 15.12 -27.82
N ASN A 236 0.12 14.92 -28.43
CA ASN A 236 0.27 14.49 -29.84
C ASN A 236 0.32 12.97 -30.03
N VAL A 237 0.37 12.17 -28.95
CA VAL A 237 0.35 10.71 -29.04
C VAL A 237 -1.02 10.28 -29.55
N VAL A 238 -1.02 9.49 -30.62
CA VAL A 238 -2.22 8.89 -31.19
C VAL A 238 -2.48 7.56 -30.50
N LEU A 239 -3.67 7.44 -29.93
CA LEU A 239 -4.13 6.22 -29.29
C LEU A 239 -4.45 5.14 -30.34
N GLN A 240 -4.21 3.89 -30.00
CA GLN A 240 -4.44 2.74 -30.87
C GLN A 240 -5.39 1.75 -30.19
N ALA A 241 -6.16 1.00 -30.99
CA ALA A 241 -6.94 -0.10 -30.48
C ALA A 241 -6.02 -1.11 -29.77
N GLY A 242 -6.44 -1.57 -28.60
CA GLY A 242 -5.65 -2.44 -27.72
C GLY A 242 -4.64 -1.71 -26.85
N ASP A 243 -4.52 -0.38 -26.92
CA ASP A 243 -3.74 0.37 -25.93
C ASP A 243 -4.42 0.25 -24.56
N HIS A 244 -3.62 -0.04 -23.54
CA HIS A 244 -3.99 0.00 -22.13
C HIS A 244 -3.66 1.40 -21.60
N VAL A 245 -4.68 2.21 -21.36
CA VAL A 245 -4.54 3.61 -20.95
C VAL A 245 -4.72 3.70 -19.43
N LEU A 246 -3.66 4.08 -18.72
CA LEU A 246 -3.69 4.33 -17.29
C LEU A 246 -3.98 5.82 -17.02
N ALA A 247 -4.94 6.09 -16.15
CA ALA A 247 -5.33 7.45 -15.79
C ALA A 247 -5.60 7.58 -14.29
N MET A 248 -5.23 8.72 -13.70
CA MET A 248 -5.73 9.13 -12.39
C MET A 248 -6.92 10.05 -12.58
N ILE A 249 -8.01 9.75 -11.87
CA ILE A 249 -9.24 10.53 -11.91
C ILE A 249 -9.88 10.60 -10.53
N LYS A 250 -10.86 11.49 -10.36
CA LYS A 250 -11.82 11.36 -9.26
C LYS A 250 -12.75 10.18 -9.54
N SER A 251 -13.13 9.44 -8.50
CA SER A 251 -14.00 8.27 -8.62
C SER A 251 -15.37 8.60 -9.26
N ALA A 252 -15.85 9.84 -9.14
CA ALA A 252 -17.10 10.31 -9.73
C ALA A 252 -17.01 10.54 -11.25
N GLU A 253 -15.81 10.75 -11.80
CA GLU A 253 -15.59 11.10 -13.21
C GLU A 253 -15.37 9.87 -14.12
N ARG A 254 -15.44 8.67 -13.54
CA ARG A 254 -15.14 7.41 -14.25
C ARG A 254 -16.02 7.20 -15.48
N GLU A 255 -17.31 7.50 -15.38
CA GLU A 255 -18.24 7.37 -16.50
C GLU A 255 -17.94 8.36 -17.62
N GLN A 256 -17.52 9.58 -17.27
CA GLN A 256 -17.13 10.60 -18.23
C GLN A 256 -15.82 10.23 -18.95
N LEU A 257 -14.84 9.69 -18.23
CA LEU A 257 -13.62 9.17 -18.87
C LEU A 257 -13.95 7.99 -19.79
N ALA A 258 -14.80 7.06 -19.36
CA ALA A 258 -15.21 5.92 -20.18
C ALA A 258 -15.96 6.37 -21.45
N ALA A 259 -16.77 7.44 -21.36
CA ALA A 259 -17.45 8.02 -22.51
C ALA A 259 -16.47 8.71 -23.48
N ALA A 260 -15.34 9.24 -23.00
CA ALA A 260 -14.32 9.83 -23.86
C ALA A 260 -13.57 8.77 -24.71
N PHE A 261 -13.59 7.50 -24.26
CA PHE A 261 -12.92 6.39 -24.93
C PHE A 261 -13.85 5.47 -25.74
N LYS A 262 -15.17 5.53 -25.55
CA LYS A 262 -16.13 4.72 -26.31
C LYS A 262 -16.44 5.33 -27.67
#